data_AF-A0A9E4UA05-F1
#
_entry.id   AF-A0A9E4UA05-F1
#
_cell.length_a   1.000
_cell.length_b   1.000
_cell.length_c   1.000
_cell.angle_alpha   90.00
_cell.angle_beta   90.00
_cell.angle_gamma   90.00
#
_symmetry.space_group_name_H-M   'P 1'
#
loop_
_entity.id
_entity.type
_entity.pdbx_description
1 polymer ?
#
loop_
_entity_poly.entity_id
_entity_poly.type
_entity_poly.pdbx_seq_one_letter_code
_entity_poly.pdbx_strand_id
1 'polypeptide(L)'
;MKRSVFILALVPSILVLAACTREVVALPTLATGPTPTFEPVTSPTPTLEPSPTVNPTLTLYEKFTTRANGICKEANEQVSALSYPIEGEISRGEAAGSYQKIAEYLEKFVTIEGTALDQLRPLPPPKEEAEIFGEYLSALGELIELVREEAADLRAGNLAGYEGSIQRGHAVEAEMSTLAGQAGIRHCGLMRSP
;
A
#
# COMPACT_ATOMS: atom_id res chain seq x y z
N MET A 1 32.09 -34.09 10.38
CA MET A 1 31.55 -33.32 9.24
C MET A 1 30.88 -32.08 9.79
N LYS A 2 31.35 -30.90 9.37
CA LYS A 2 30.97 -29.58 9.92
C LYS A 2 29.48 -29.30 9.65
N ARG A 3 28.71 -29.02 10.70
CA ARG A 3 27.31 -28.58 10.61
C ARG A 3 27.31 -27.10 10.21
N SER A 4 27.01 -26.82 8.94
CA SER A 4 26.76 -25.46 8.46
C SER A 4 25.42 -24.99 9.01
N VAL A 5 25.49 -24.01 9.92
CA VAL A 5 24.34 -23.23 10.40
C VAL A 5 23.98 -22.26 9.27
N PHE A 6 22.90 -22.54 8.54
CA PHE A 6 22.28 -21.54 7.67
C PHE A 6 21.38 -20.68 8.54
N ILE A 7 21.91 -19.52 8.92
CA ILE A 7 21.12 -18.43 9.48
C ILE A 7 20.21 -17.97 8.34
N LEU A 8 18.91 -18.24 8.46
CA LEU A 8 17.87 -17.50 7.73
C LEU A 8 17.96 -16.05 8.22
N ALA A 9 18.82 -15.27 7.56
CA ALA A 9 19.04 -13.87 7.87
C ALA A 9 17.82 -13.08 7.40
N LEU A 10 16.81 -12.99 8.26
CA LEU A 10 15.96 -11.81 8.35
C LEU A 10 16.88 -10.65 8.70
N VAL A 11 17.31 -9.89 7.69
CA VAL A 11 18.15 -8.70 7.88
C VAL A 11 17.31 -7.64 8.59
N PRO A 12 17.73 -7.13 9.75
CA PRO A 12 17.03 -6.04 10.42
C PRO A 12 17.31 -4.73 9.70
N SER A 13 16.23 -4.05 9.32
CA SER A 13 16.20 -2.73 8.71
C SER A 13 17.05 -1.71 9.48
N ILE A 14 17.92 -1.01 8.77
CA ILE A 14 18.71 0.11 9.28
C ILE A 14 17.76 1.30 9.53
N LEU A 15 17.60 1.66 10.80
CA LEU A 15 16.97 2.89 11.27
C LEU A 15 17.71 4.12 10.72
N VAL A 16 17.08 4.86 9.80
CA VAL A 16 17.42 6.26 9.51
C VAL A 16 16.36 7.15 10.16
N LEU A 17 16.62 7.54 11.42
CA LEU A 17 15.84 8.57 12.10
C LEU A 17 16.36 9.95 11.68
N ALA A 18 15.62 10.60 10.77
CA ALA A 18 15.71 12.02 10.53
C ALA A 18 15.05 12.77 11.70
N ALA A 19 15.85 13.28 12.63
CA ALA A 19 15.39 14.20 13.67
C ALA A 19 15.54 15.65 13.16
N CYS A 20 14.50 16.16 12.50
CA CYS A 20 14.38 17.60 12.26
C CYS A 20 13.77 18.29 13.50
N THR A 21 14.54 19.26 13.98
CA THR A 21 14.36 20.21 15.08
C THR A 21 12.99 20.88 15.14
N ARG A 22 12.35 20.86 16.31
CA ARG A 22 11.18 21.70 16.64
C ARG A 22 11.65 22.84 17.56
N GLU A 23 12.00 23.98 16.98
CA GLU A 23 12.15 25.24 17.73
C GLU A 23 10.76 25.85 17.93
N VAL A 24 10.28 25.83 19.18
CA VAL A 24 9.12 26.62 19.59
C VAL A 24 9.67 27.91 20.19
N VAL A 25 9.66 28.98 19.39
CA VAL A 25 9.96 30.33 19.87
C VAL A 25 8.72 30.90 20.56
N ALA A 26 8.95 31.48 21.73
CA ALA A 26 7.95 32.02 22.64
C ALA A 26 7.85 33.56 22.53
N LEU A 27 6.62 34.07 22.80
CA LEU A 27 6.23 35.43 23.28
C LEU A 27 6.40 36.65 22.33
N PRO A 28 5.73 37.83 22.57
CA PRO A 28 5.01 38.28 23.78
C PRO A 28 3.64 38.99 23.59
N THR A 29 3.02 39.23 24.74
CA THR A 29 1.84 40.05 25.11
C THR A 29 1.94 41.55 24.77
N LEU A 30 0.81 42.19 24.40
CA LEU A 30 0.44 43.62 24.54
C LEU A 30 -0.96 43.80 23.89
N ALA A 31 -1.92 44.62 24.30
CA ALA A 31 -2.05 45.64 25.32
C ALA A 31 -3.56 45.88 25.54
N THR A 32 -3.95 46.23 26.76
CA THR A 32 -5.30 46.64 27.16
C THR A 32 -5.57 48.08 26.67
N GLY A 33 -6.65 48.30 25.94
CA GLY A 33 -7.16 49.64 25.60
C GLY A 33 -8.66 49.73 25.87
N PRO A 34 -9.19 50.84 26.40
CA PRO A 34 -10.62 50.99 26.64
C PRO A 34 -11.35 51.22 25.31
N THR A 35 -12.39 50.41 25.06
CA THR A 35 -13.27 50.50 23.89
C THR A 35 -14.17 51.73 23.97
N PRO A 36 -14.27 52.57 22.92
CA PRO A 36 -15.28 53.63 22.83
C PRO A 36 -16.67 53.03 22.55
N THR A 37 -17.66 53.47 23.33
CA THR A 37 -19.09 53.19 23.09
C THR A 37 -19.55 53.95 21.86
N PHE A 38 -19.91 53.23 20.79
CA PHE A 38 -20.64 53.77 19.65
C PHE A 38 -22.07 53.22 19.65
N GLU A 39 -23.03 54.12 19.41
CA GLU A 39 -24.47 53.86 19.34
C GLU A 39 -24.82 52.88 18.20
N PRO A 40 -25.89 52.08 18.35
CA PRO A 40 -26.30 51.15 17.31
C PRO A 40 -27.00 51.90 16.16
N VAL A 41 -26.30 52.09 15.04
CA VAL A 41 -26.92 52.40 13.77
C VAL A 41 -27.55 51.12 13.23
N THR A 42 -28.88 51.03 13.28
CA THR A 42 -29.66 49.99 12.60
C THR A 42 -29.63 50.25 11.09
N SER A 43 -28.64 49.69 10.41
CA SER A 43 -28.65 49.54 8.96
C SER A 43 -29.17 48.15 8.61
N PRO A 44 -30.18 47.99 7.75
CA PRO A 44 -30.61 46.66 7.31
C PRO A 44 -29.48 46.01 6.52
N THR A 45 -28.88 44.97 7.11
CA THR A 45 -27.91 44.10 6.44
C THR A 45 -28.54 43.56 5.15
N PRO A 46 -27.97 43.82 3.97
CA PRO A 46 -28.41 43.13 2.76
C PRO A 46 -28.14 41.65 2.97
N THR A 47 -29.20 40.84 2.96
CA THR A 47 -29.10 39.38 2.95
C THR A 47 -28.28 38.99 1.73
N LEU A 48 -27.02 38.62 1.95
CA LEU A 48 -26.19 38.03 0.93
C LEU A 48 -26.86 36.72 0.52
N GLU A 49 -27.30 36.68 -0.73
CA GLU A 49 -27.78 35.48 -1.40
C GLU A 49 -26.76 34.36 -1.18
N PRO A 50 -27.18 33.15 -0.76
CA PRO A 50 -26.24 32.06 -0.53
C PRO A 50 -25.48 31.79 -1.82
N SER A 51 -24.17 32.04 -1.79
CA SER A 51 -23.27 31.72 -2.89
C SER A 51 -23.49 30.25 -3.29
N PRO A 52 -23.71 29.95 -4.58
CA PRO A 52 -23.96 28.58 -5.00
C PRO A 52 -22.80 27.70 -4.53
N THR A 53 -23.13 26.68 -3.75
CA THR A 53 -22.18 25.63 -3.36
C THR A 53 -21.73 24.92 -4.63
N VAL A 54 -20.59 25.34 -5.19
CA VAL A 54 -19.95 24.63 -6.30
C VAL A 54 -19.47 23.30 -5.74
N ASN A 55 -20.20 22.24 -6.04
CA ASN A 55 -19.76 20.89 -5.73
C ASN A 55 -18.55 20.60 -6.65
N PRO A 56 -17.32 20.42 -6.13
CA PRO A 56 -16.16 20.23 -6.98
C PRO A 56 -16.34 18.94 -7.78
N THR A 57 -16.45 19.06 -9.10
CA THR A 57 -16.43 17.91 -9.99
C THR A 57 -14.98 17.43 -10.06
N LEU A 58 -14.73 16.22 -9.57
CA LEU A 58 -13.40 15.62 -9.63
C LEU A 58 -12.89 15.56 -11.07
N THR A 59 -11.61 15.86 -11.24
CA THR A 59 -10.86 15.66 -12.48
C THR A 59 -10.80 14.18 -12.85
N LEU A 60 -10.45 13.88 -14.12
CA LEU A 60 -10.27 12.50 -14.57
C LEU A 60 -9.19 11.78 -13.74
N TYR A 61 -8.07 12.46 -13.47
CA TYR A 61 -6.98 11.94 -12.66
C TYR A 61 -7.43 11.61 -11.24
N GLU A 62 -8.18 12.49 -10.58
CA GLU A 62 -8.70 12.23 -9.22
C GLU A 62 -9.69 11.05 -9.20
N LYS A 63 -10.57 10.94 -10.21
CA LYS A 63 -11.49 9.80 -10.31
C LYS A 63 -10.74 8.48 -10.49
N PHE A 64 -9.75 8.47 -11.38
CA PHE A 64 -8.90 7.30 -11.64
C PHE A 64 -8.14 6.88 -10.39
N THR A 65 -7.35 7.78 -9.81
CA THR A 65 -6.52 7.49 -8.62
C THR A 65 -7.37 7.12 -7.41
N THR A 66 -8.50 7.77 -7.18
CA THR A 66 -9.43 7.41 -6.10
C THR A 66 -9.95 5.99 -6.27
N ARG A 67 -10.35 5.61 -7.50
CA ARG A 67 -10.88 4.27 -7.75
C ARG A 67 -9.81 3.20 -7.62
N ALA A 68 -8.64 3.41 -8.21
CA ALA A 68 -7.51 2.48 -8.12
C ALA A 68 -7.05 2.27 -6.67
N ASN A 69 -6.90 3.36 -5.91
CA ASN A 69 -6.57 3.32 -4.49
C ASN A 69 -7.62 2.58 -3.65
N GLY A 70 -8.92 2.74 -3.98
CA GLY A 70 -9.99 2.00 -3.32
C GLY A 70 -9.90 0.50 -3.53
N ILE A 71 -9.63 0.06 -4.77
CA ILE A 71 -9.47 -1.36 -5.10
C ILE A 71 -8.29 -1.97 -4.34
N CYS A 72 -7.13 -1.33 -4.38
CA CYS A 72 -5.95 -1.87 -3.70
C CYS A 72 -6.04 -1.80 -2.19
N LYS A 73 -6.72 -0.80 -1.63
CA LYS A 73 -7.03 -0.77 -0.20
C LYS A 73 -7.89 -1.98 0.19
N GLU A 74 -8.94 -2.27 -0.56
CA GLU A 74 -9.81 -3.42 -0.31
C GLU A 74 -9.04 -4.75 -0.40
N ALA A 75 -8.20 -4.90 -1.42
CA ALA A 75 -7.32 -6.07 -1.56
C ALA A 75 -6.38 -6.23 -0.37
N ASN A 76 -5.70 -5.15 0.04
CA ASN A 76 -4.81 -5.16 1.21
C ASN A 76 -5.54 -5.49 2.50
N GLU A 77 -6.75 -4.99 2.72
CA GLU A 77 -7.58 -5.32 3.88
C GLU A 77 -7.94 -6.82 3.89
N GLN A 78 -8.30 -7.38 2.73
CA GLN A 78 -8.56 -8.81 2.60
C GLN A 78 -7.31 -9.67 2.84
N VAL A 79 -6.15 -9.29 2.28
CA VAL A 79 -4.87 -9.97 2.52
C VAL A 79 -4.47 -9.89 3.98
N SER A 80 -4.62 -8.72 4.61
CA SER A 80 -4.28 -8.52 6.03
C SER A 80 -5.19 -9.32 6.97
N ALA A 81 -6.40 -9.65 6.53
CA ALA A 81 -7.32 -10.53 7.26
C ALA A 81 -6.96 -12.02 7.14
N LEU A 82 -6.04 -12.40 6.24
CA LEU A 82 -5.52 -13.76 6.16
C LEU A 82 -4.56 -14.02 7.32
N SER A 83 -4.81 -15.10 8.07
CA SER A 83 -3.84 -15.59 9.05
C SER A 83 -2.73 -16.36 8.36
N TYR A 84 -1.49 -15.88 8.50
CA TYR A 84 -0.32 -16.65 8.07
C TYR A 84 -0.23 -17.93 8.92
N PRO A 85 -0.05 -19.12 8.33
CA PRO A 85 -0.26 -20.39 9.02
C PRO A 85 0.87 -20.78 9.98
N ILE A 86 1.92 -19.96 10.07
CA ILE A 86 3.10 -20.20 10.89
C ILE A 86 3.34 -18.99 11.78
N GLU A 87 3.48 -19.23 13.08
CA GLU A 87 3.84 -18.22 14.07
C GLU A 87 5.18 -18.58 14.71
N GLY A 88 6.06 -17.60 14.91
CA GLY A 88 7.35 -17.77 15.58
C GLY A 88 8.44 -18.48 14.77
N GLU A 89 9.50 -18.91 15.47
CA GLU A 89 10.58 -19.69 14.86
C GLU A 89 10.15 -21.15 14.69
N ILE A 90 10.19 -21.66 13.46
CA ILE A 90 9.91 -23.09 13.16
C ILE A 90 11.20 -23.87 12.95
N SER A 91 11.24 -25.10 13.46
CA SER A 91 12.28 -26.04 13.06
C SER A 91 12.12 -26.48 11.61
N ARG A 92 13.19 -26.94 10.96
CA ARG A 92 13.14 -27.44 9.57
C ARG A 92 12.12 -28.57 9.37
N GLY A 93 11.91 -29.41 10.37
CA GLY A 93 10.93 -30.50 10.32
C GLY A 93 9.48 -29.99 10.36
N GLU A 94 9.21 -28.99 11.20
CA GLU A 94 7.90 -28.35 11.30
C GLU A 94 7.59 -27.53 10.04
N ALA A 95 8.60 -26.92 9.41
CA ALA A 95 8.47 -26.23 8.14
C ALA A 95 7.94 -27.16 7.04
N ALA A 96 8.53 -28.37 6.92
CA ALA A 96 8.08 -29.37 5.95
C ALA A 96 6.64 -29.83 6.16
N GLY A 97 6.21 -29.98 7.42
CA GLY A 97 4.81 -30.26 7.76
C GLY A 97 3.85 -29.10 7.50
N SER A 98 4.37 -27.89 7.27
CA SER A 98 3.58 -26.67 7.12
C SER A 98 3.45 -26.21 5.67
N TYR A 99 4.20 -26.78 4.71
CA TYR A 99 4.19 -26.36 3.30
C TYR A 99 2.80 -26.38 2.68
N GLN A 100 1.98 -27.39 2.99
CA GLN A 100 0.60 -27.44 2.50
C GLN A 100 -0.22 -26.23 2.97
N LYS A 101 -0.09 -25.84 4.25
CA LYS A 101 -0.81 -24.69 4.81
C LYS A 101 -0.30 -23.37 4.22
N ILE A 102 1.02 -23.25 4.01
CA ILE A 102 1.60 -22.06 3.35
C ILE A 102 1.08 -21.96 1.92
N ALA A 103 1.07 -23.06 1.16
CA ALA A 103 0.54 -23.07 -0.20
C ALA A 103 -0.93 -22.64 -0.25
N GLU A 104 -1.77 -23.14 0.66
CA GLU A 104 -3.17 -22.72 0.79
C GLU A 104 -3.33 -21.24 1.13
N TYR A 105 -2.43 -20.68 1.95
CA TYR A 105 -2.38 -19.24 2.22
C TYR A 105 -2.03 -18.43 0.96
N LEU A 106 -1.00 -18.85 0.23
CA LEU A 106 -0.55 -18.18 -1.00
C LEU A 106 -1.61 -18.22 -2.11
N GLU A 107 -2.41 -19.28 -2.20
CA GLU A 107 -3.53 -19.34 -3.14
C GLU A 107 -4.65 -18.35 -2.81
N LYS A 108 -4.95 -18.16 -1.53
CA LYS A 108 -5.91 -17.14 -1.10
C LYS A 108 -5.40 -15.75 -1.45
N PHE A 109 -4.13 -15.50 -1.22
CA PHE A 109 -3.46 -14.28 -1.64
C PHE A 109 -3.60 -14.04 -3.17
N VAL A 110 -3.24 -15.04 -3.99
CA VAL A 110 -3.39 -15.00 -5.45
C VAL A 110 -4.83 -14.72 -5.89
N THR A 111 -5.82 -15.27 -5.18
CA THR A 111 -7.24 -15.04 -5.49
C THR A 111 -7.64 -13.59 -5.24
N ILE A 112 -7.21 -13.01 -4.12
CA ILE A 112 -7.50 -11.62 -3.75
C ILE A 112 -6.84 -10.66 -4.74
N GLU A 113 -5.53 -10.82 -4.98
CA GLU A 113 -4.79 -9.95 -5.90
C GLU A 113 -5.24 -10.12 -7.36
N GLY A 114 -5.60 -11.34 -7.78
CA GLY A 114 -6.20 -11.59 -9.09
C GLY A 114 -7.52 -10.83 -9.28
N THR A 115 -8.35 -10.79 -8.23
CA THR A 115 -9.58 -10.01 -8.24
C THR A 115 -9.29 -8.51 -8.33
N ALA A 116 -8.29 -8.02 -7.59
CA ALA A 116 -7.86 -6.62 -7.64
C ALA A 116 -7.36 -6.25 -9.06
N LEU A 117 -6.52 -7.08 -9.66
CA LEU A 117 -6.02 -6.92 -11.02
C LEU A 117 -7.16 -6.84 -12.04
N ASP A 118 -8.15 -7.74 -11.95
CA ASP A 118 -9.31 -7.75 -12.83
C ASP A 118 -10.20 -6.51 -12.67
N GLN A 119 -10.26 -5.93 -11.48
CA GLN A 119 -10.96 -4.66 -11.24
C GLN A 119 -10.18 -3.43 -11.70
N LEU A 120 -8.84 -3.49 -11.68
CA LEU A 120 -7.95 -2.41 -12.09
C LEU A 120 -7.83 -2.31 -13.63
N ARG A 121 -7.76 -3.45 -14.33
CA ARG A 121 -7.66 -3.53 -15.80
C ARG A 121 -8.66 -2.66 -16.58
N PRO A 122 -9.96 -2.62 -16.25
CA PRO A 122 -10.93 -1.82 -17.00
C PRO A 122 -10.92 -0.34 -16.63
N LEU A 123 -10.11 0.11 -15.66
CA LEU A 123 -10.05 1.53 -15.31
C LEU A 123 -9.44 2.33 -16.47
N PRO A 124 -10.05 3.47 -16.86
CA PRO A 124 -9.47 4.33 -17.88
C PRO A 124 -8.43 5.28 -17.24
N PRO A 125 -7.12 5.05 -17.40
CA PRO A 125 -6.12 6.01 -16.93
C PRO A 125 -6.18 7.30 -17.76
N PRO A 126 -5.78 8.45 -17.19
CA PRO A 126 -5.39 9.61 -17.96
C PRO A 126 -4.34 9.24 -19.01
N LYS A 127 -4.30 9.97 -20.14
CA LYS A 127 -3.41 9.62 -21.26
C LYS A 127 -1.94 9.59 -20.84
N GLU A 128 -1.57 10.52 -19.96
CA GLU A 128 -0.23 10.69 -19.44
C GLU A 128 0.21 9.52 -18.54
N GLU A 129 -0.74 8.82 -17.92
CA GLU A 129 -0.49 7.71 -17.00
C GLU A 129 -0.72 6.33 -17.64
N ALA A 130 -1.18 6.28 -18.88
CA ALA A 130 -1.65 5.03 -19.49
C ALA A 130 -0.55 3.98 -19.65
N GLU A 131 0.66 4.42 -19.99
CA GLU A 131 1.84 3.54 -20.12
C GLU A 131 2.27 2.99 -18.76
N ILE A 132 2.52 3.88 -17.79
CA ILE A 132 2.95 3.52 -16.43
C ILE A 132 1.91 2.60 -15.75
N PHE A 133 0.62 2.90 -15.92
CA PHE A 133 -0.43 2.05 -15.38
C PHE A 133 -0.47 0.68 -16.06
N GLY A 134 -0.26 0.60 -17.37
CA GLY A 134 -0.16 -0.67 -18.10
C GLY A 134 1.02 -1.52 -17.63
N GLU A 135 2.17 -0.91 -17.40
CA GLU A 135 3.36 -1.56 -16.82
C GLU A 135 3.08 -2.06 -15.41
N TYR A 136 2.45 -1.22 -14.57
CA TYR A 136 2.03 -1.62 -13.21
C TYR A 136 1.11 -2.85 -13.23
N LEU A 137 0.11 -2.89 -14.11
CA LEU A 137 -0.80 -4.05 -14.23
C LEU A 137 -0.07 -5.31 -14.72
N SER A 138 0.95 -5.14 -15.55
CA SER A 138 1.79 -6.25 -16.04
C SER A 138 2.65 -6.81 -14.91
N ALA A 139 3.30 -5.95 -14.12
CA ALA A 139 4.08 -6.33 -12.95
C ALA A 139 3.22 -7.01 -11.87
N LEU A 140 2.01 -6.50 -11.60
CA LEU A 140 1.06 -7.16 -10.70
C LEU A 140 0.66 -8.55 -11.21
N GLY A 141 0.44 -8.69 -12.51
CA GLY A 141 0.18 -9.98 -13.15
C GLY A 141 1.34 -10.96 -12.98
N GLU A 142 2.58 -10.51 -13.20
CA GLU A 142 3.78 -11.32 -13.00
C GLU A 142 3.96 -11.76 -11.54
N LEU A 143 3.74 -10.85 -10.59
CA LEU A 143 3.79 -11.17 -9.16
C LEU A 143 2.79 -12.28 -8.81
N ILE A 144 1.56 -12.19 -9.31
CA ILE A 144 0.52 -13.20 -9.06
C ILE A 144 0.94 -14.58 -9.59
N GLU A 145 1.56 -14.64 -10.77
CA GLU A 145 2.08 -15.90 -11.32
C GLU A 145 3.24 -16.46 -10.47
N LEU A 146 4.17 -15.61 -10.04
CA LEU A 146 5.28 -16.01 -9.17
C LEU A 146 4.77 -16.59 -7.84
N VAL A 147 3.77 -15.97 -7.22
CA VAL A 147 3.18 -16.51 -5.98
C VAL A 147 2.42 -17.83 -6.24
N ARG A 148 1.84 -18.02 -7.42
CA ARG A 148 1.24 -19.30 -7.81
C ARG A 148 2.30 -20.39 -7.98
N GLU A 149 3.45 -20.05 -8.56
CA GLU A 149 4.62 -20.94 -8.65
C GLU A 149 5.14 -21.32 -7.26
N GLU A 150 5.26 -20.36 -6.33
CA GLU A 150 5.64 -20.63 -4.94
C GLU A 150 4.71 -21.66 -4.27
N ALA A 151 3.40 -21.50 -4.42
CA ALA A 151 2.42 -22.43 -3.88
C ALA A 151 2.54 -23.83 -4.50
N ALA A 152 2.79 -23.92 -5.80
CA ALA A 152 3.00 -25.19 -6.50
C ALA A 152 4.29 -25.89 -6.04
N ASP A 153 5.38 -25.13 -5.91
CA ASP A 153 6.68 -25.63 -5.45
C ASP A 153 6.62 -26.15 -4.02
N LEU A 154 5.94 -25.44 -3.12
CA LEU A 154 5.71 -25.90 -1.74
C LEU A 154 4.98 -27.24 -1.70
N ARG A 155 3.95 -27.43 -2.54
CA ARG A 155 3.24 -28.71 -2.63
C ARG A 155 4.08 -29.83 -3.21
N ALA A 156 4.94 -29.51 -4.15
CA ALA A 156 5.88 -30.47 -4.74
C ALA A 156 7.07 -30.79 -3.80
N GLY A 157 7.22 -30.06 -2.69
CA GLY A 157 8.42 -30.11 -1.85
C GLY A 157 9.68 -29.56 -2.54
N ASN A 158 9.50 -28.76 -3.60
CA ASN A 158 10.57 -28.16 -4.38
C ASN A 158 11.06 -26.84 -3.73
N LEU A 159 11.89 -26.96 -2.70
CA LEU A 159 12.36 -25.78 -1.96
C LEU A 159 13.25 -24.85 -2.79
N ALA A 160 14.04 -25.40 -3.72
CA ALA A 160 14.86 -24.58 -4.59
C ALA A 160 14.00 -23.73 -5.55
N GLY A 161 12.89 -24.28 -6.04
CA GLY A 161 11.91 -23.53 -6.84
C GLY A 161 11.24 -22.43 -6.01
N TYR A 162 10.73 -22.79 -4.83
CA TYR A 162 10.12 -21.83 -3.90
C TYR A 162 11.05 -20.65 -3.57
N GLU A 163 12.30 -20.92 -3.20
CA GLU A 163 13.30 -19.87 -2.90
C GLU A 163 13.61 -19.01 -4.14
N GLY A 164 13.68 -19.62 -5.33
CA GLY A 164 13.89 -18.90 -6.58
C GLY A 164 12.73 -17.98 -6.97
N SER A 165 11.49 -18.40 -6.72
CA SER A 165 10.30 -17.60 -6.97
C SER A 165 10.18 -16.42 -6.01
N ILE A 166 10.49 -16.60 -4.72
CA ILE A 166 10.57 -15.49 -3.75
C ILE A 166 11.57 -14.42 -4.19
N GLN A 167 12.78 -14.84 -4.59
CA GLN A 167 13.81 -13.88 -5.01
C GLN A 167 13.37 -13.05 -6.22
N ARG A 168 12.72 -13.67 -7.20
CA ARG A 168 12.15 -12.95 -8.35
C ARG A 168 10.99 -12.06 -7.92
N GLY A 169 10.12 -12.55 -7.04
CA GLY A 169 8.97 -11.82 -6.51
C GLY A 169 9.35 -10.50 -5.86
N HIS A 170 10.44 -10.46 -5.09
CA HIS A 170 10.94 -9.21 -4.49
C HIS A 170 11.34 -8.14 -5.50
N ALA A 171 11.92 -8.52 -6.64
CA ALA A 171 12.28 -7.56 -7.68
C ALA A 171 11.01 -6.97 -8.33
N VAL A 172 10.05 -7.83 -8.67
CA VAL A 172 8.77 -7.43 -9.26
C VAL A 172 7.96 -6.57 -8.29
N GLU A 173 7.96 -6.89 -6.99
CA GLU A 173 7.28 -6.11 -5.94
C GLU A 173 7.84 -4.68 -5.84
N ALA A 174 9.18 -4.54 -5.89
CA ALA A 174 9.83 -3.23 -5.84
C ALA A 174 9.54 -2.38 -7.09
N GLU A 175 9.54 -3.00 -8.26
CA GLU A 175 9.15 -2.36 -9.52
C GLU A 175 7.68 -1.93 -9.49
N MET A 176 6.78 -2.83 -9.08
CA MET A 176 5.35 -2.56 -8.95
C MET A 176 5.07 -1.40 -8.01
N SER A 177 5.76 -1.33 -6.86
CA SER A 177 5.63 -0.21 -5.91
C SER A 177 6.06 1.12 -6.53
N THR A 178 7.13 1.10 -7.33
CA THR A 178 7.61 2.29 -8.05
C THR A 178 6.60 2.77 -9.09
N LEU A 179 6.08 1.86 -9.93
CA LEU A 179 5.11 2.16 -10.98
C LEU A 179 3.78 2.64 -10.39
N ALA A 180 3.30 2.01 -9.31
CA ALA A 180 2.11 2.47 -8.60
C ALA A 180 2.28 3.91 -8.08
N GLY A 181 3.42 4.20 -7.45
CA GLY A 181 3.73 5.54 -6.95
C GLY A 181 3.77 6.60 -8.05
N GLN A 182 4.34 6.27 -9.22
CA GLN A 182 4.38 7.15 -10.38
C GLN A 182 2.97 7.42 -10.93
N ALA A 183 2.10 6.41 -11.00
CA ALA A 183 0.70 6.54 -11.43
C ALA A 183 -0.23 7.21 -10.38
N GLY A 184 0.31 7.68 -9.25
CA GLY A 184 -0.48 8.30 -8.17
C GLY A 184 -1.25 7.32 -7.30
N ILE A 185 -0.91 6.04 -7.35
CA ILE A 185 -1.57 4.94 -6.65
C ILE A 185 -0.72 4.57 -5.42
N ARG A 186 -1.28 4.75 -4.22
CA ARG A 186 -0.56 4.66 -2.94
C ARG A 186 -0.89 3.42 -2.12
N HIS A 187 -1.99 2.75 -2.42
CA HIS A 187 -2.41 1.54 -1.69
C HIS A 187 -2.11 0.25 -2.45
N CYS A 188 -1.57 0.32 -3.67
CA CYS A 188 -1.14 -0.88 -4.38
C CYS A 188 0.32 -1.16 -4.08
N GLY A 189 0.60 -2.38 -3.62
CA GLY A 189 1.88 -2.73 -3.06
C GLY A 189 1.67 -3.52 -1.78
N LEU A 190 2.25 -4.71 -1.74
CA LEU A 190 2.40 -5.48 -0.52
C LEU A 190 3.21 -4.61 0.46
N MET A 191 2.54 -4.03 1.46
CA MET A 191 3.25 -3.52 2.63
C MET A 191 3.73 -4.73 3.45
N ARG A 192 4.71 -5.47 2.92
CA ARG A 192 5.69 -6.20 3.73
C ARG A 192 6.85 -5.23 4.01
N SER A 193 6.59 -4.19 4.79
CA SER A 193 7.62 -3.66 5.66
C SER A 193 7.24 -4.05 7.09
N PRO A 194 8.18 -4.63 7.87
CA PRO A 194 7.96 -4.98 9.26
C PRO A 194 7.59 -3.76 10.13
#